data_AF-A0A0K0D1D9-F1
#
_entry.id   AF-A0A0K0D1D9-F1
#
_cell.length_a   1.000
_cell.length_b   1.000
_cell.length_c   1.000
_cell.angle_alpha   90.00
_cell.angle_beta   90.00
_cell.angle_gamma   90.00
#
_symmetry.space_group_name_H-M   'P 1'
#
loop_
_entity.id
_entity.type
_entity.pdbx_description
1 polymer ?
#
loop_
_entity_poly.entity_id
_entity_poly.type
_entity_poly.pdbx_seq_one_letter_code
_entity_poly.pdbx_strand_id
1 'polypeptide(L)'
;PFSGAISPSRSAVDYGIPGQRNANQKLRTCCRRLKSADIECRRRYCDFNALRPEMVIGFMAQCAPRGPTVGQMWDCASSRFDHRPCCRQQAVIDQCLVYCETTNGVPTDYLKYIVCLGQFDKIRTCFRQHLETHPNLYGDS
;
A
#
# COMPACT_ATOMS: atom_id res chain seq x y z
N PRO A 1 -15.40 -29.91 -31.75
CA PRO A 1 -13.96 -30.08 -31.39
C PRO A 1 -13.42 -28.76 -30.84
N PHE A 2 -12.90 -28.81 -29.62
CA PHE A 2 -12.70 -27.74 -28.65
C PHE A 2 -11.99 -26.46 -29.16
N SER A 3 -12.63 -25.31 -28.93
CA SER A 3 -11.99 -23.99 -28.94
C SER A 3 -11.15 -23.84 -27.66
N GLY A 4 -9.83 -23.87 -27.79
CA GLY A 4 -8.89 -23.69 -26.68
C GLY A 4 -8.60 -22.22 -26.43
N ALA A 5 -9.15 -21.65 -25.36
CA ALA A 5 -8.70 -20.37 -24.82
C ALA A 5 -7.38 -20.56 -24.08
N ILE A 6 -6.30 -19.95 -24.60
CA ILE A 6 -4.99 -19.96 -23.97
C ILE A 6 -5.05 -19.07 -22.73
N SER A 7 -5.04 -19.68 -21.54
CA SER A 7 -4.88 -18.94 -20.29
C SER A 7 -3.46 -18.40 -20.17
N PRO A 8 -3.25 -17.11 -19.86
CA PRO A 8 -1.90 -16.60 -19.64
C PRO A 8 -1.30 -17.21 -18.37
N SER A 9 -0.02 -17.57 -18.47
CA SER A 9 0.78 -18.21 -17.43
C SER A 9 1.05 -17.26 -16.24
N ARG A 10 1.11 -17.84 -15.04
CA ARG A 10 1.30 -17.17 -13.73
C ARG A 10 2.57 -16.29 -13.59
N SER A 11 3.42 -16.21 -14.61
CA SER A 11 4.72 -15.52 -14.56
C SER A 11 4.68 -14.04 -14.95
N ALA A 12 3.56 -13.54 -15.49
CA ALA A 12 3.41 -12.15 -15.94
C ALA A 12 3.10 -11.13 -14.81
N VAL A 13 3.00 -11.59 -13.56
CA VAL A 13 2.67 -10.72 -12.41
C VAL A 13 3.90 -10.01 -11.83
N ASP A 14 5.12 -10.46 -12.17
CA ASP A 14 6.36 -9.92 -11.57
C ASP A 14 7.11 -8.91 -12.47
N TYR A 15 6.94 -9.00 -13.79
CA TYR A 15 7.52 -8.06 -14.74
C TYR A 15 6.45 -7.09 -15.23
N GLY A 16 6.36 -5.92 -14.57
CA GLY A 16 5.46 -4.84 -14.98
C GLY A 16 5.51 -4.55 -16.49
N ILE A 17 4.42 -4.02 -17.03
CA ILE A 17 4.27 -3.75 -18.47
C ILE A 17 5.43 -2.86 -18.96
N PRO A 18 6.16 -3.24 -20.03
CA PRO A 18 7.26 -2.42 -20.57
C PRO A 18 6.78 -1.00 -20.87
N GLY A 19 7.43 -0.01 -20.24
CA GLY A 19 7.05 1.41 -20.36
C GLY A 19 6.06 1.92 -19.31
N GLN A 20 5.56 1.07 -18.40
CA GLN A 20 4.74 1.47 -17.26
C GLN A 20 5.43 1.23 -15.93
N ARG A 21 5.14 2.08 -14.93
CA ARG A 21 5.70 1.90 -13.60
C ARG A 21 4.94 0.80 -12.87
N ASN A 22 5.67 -0.10 -12.21
CA ASN A 22 5.04 -1.03 -11.26
C ASN A 22 4.61 -0.32 -9.97
N ALA A 23 3.86 -1.01 -9.10
CA ALA A 23 3.33 -0.41 -7.88
C ALA A 23 4.42 0.21 -6.99
N ASN A 24 5.58 -0.43 -6.87
CA ASN A 24 6.70 0.08 -6.08
C ASN A 24 7.31 1.37 -6.67
N GLN A 25 7.46 1.44 -7.99
CA GLN A 25 7.95 2.64 -8.66
C GLN A 25 6.96 3.81 -8.51
N LYS A 26 5.65 3.53 -8.59
CA LYS A 26 4.57 4.51 -8.36
C LYS A 26 4.58 5.03 -6.92
N LEU A 27 4.67 4.12 -5.94
CA LEU A 27 4.78 4.46 -4.51
C LEU A 27 6.01 5.33 -4.22
N ARG A 28 7.19 4.90 -4.67
CA ARG A 28 8.45 5.66 -4.50
C ARG A 28 8.36 7.05 -5.11
N THR A 29 7.72 7.18 -6.28
CA THR A 29 7.52 8.48 -6.93
C THR A 29 6.61 9.39 -6.10
N CYS A 30 5.50 8.86 -5.56
CA CYS A 30 4.62 9.60 -4.68
C CYS A 30 5.39 10.11 -3.44
N CYS A 31 6.11 9.22 -2.76
CA CYS A 31 6.85 9.56 -1.55
C CYS A 31 7.90 10.67 -1.75
N ARG A 32 8.54 10.76 -2.91
CA ARG A 32 9.52 11.83 -3.20
C ARG A 32 8.89 13.23 -3.15
N ARG A 33 7.58 13.34 -3.37
CA ARG A 33 6.83 14.61 -3.32
C ARG A 33 6.45 15.03 -1.90
N LEU A 34 6.47 14.11 -0.93
CA LEU A 34 6.13 14.39 0.48
C LEU A 34 7.23 15.22 1.17
N LYS A 35 7.12 16.55 1.13
CA LYS A 35 8.15 17.46 1.70
C LYS A 35 8.16 17.48 3.23
N SER A 36 7.01 17.25 3.86
CA SER A 36 6.86 17.24 5.33
C SER A 36 7.12 15.88 5.97
N ALA A 37 7.26 14.82 5.17
CA ALA A 37 7.60 13.50 5.66
C ALA A 37 9.12 13.33 5.81
N ASP A 38 9.51 12.68 6.90
CA ASP A 38 10.90 12.42 7.25
C ASP A 38 11.64 11.67 6.12
N ILE A 39 12.85 12.15 5.82
CA ILE A 39 13.64 11.65 4.68
C ILE A 39 14.07 10.20 4.89
N GLU A 40 14.46 9.84 6.11
CA GLU A 40 14.93 8.48 6.42
C GLU A 40 13.78 7.48 6.31
N CYS A 41 12.63 7.80 6.90
CA CYS A 41 11.43 7.00 6.83
C CYS A 41 10.98 6.75 5.38
N ARG A 42 10.98 7.80 4.55
CA ARG A 42 10.65 7.66 3.13
C ARG A 42 11.63 6.77 2.39
N ARG A 43 12.93 6.95 2.61
CA ARG A 43 13.97 6.14 1.94
C ARG A 43 13.88 4.67 2.32
N ARG A 44 13.57 4.38 3.59
CA ARG A 44 13.56 3.02 4.13
C ARG A 44 12.27 2.27 3.88
N TYR A 45 11.12 2.95 3.95
CA TYR A 45 9.81 2.29 3.99
C TYR A 45 8.86 2.64 2.84
N CYS A 46 9.21 3.54 1.90
CA CYS A 46 8.38 3.73 0.70
C CYS A 46 8.61 2.63 -0.35
N ASP A 47 8.33 1.40 0.05
CA ASP A 47 8.41 0.20 -0.77
C ASP A 47 7.51 -0.87 -0.14
N PHE A 48 6.65 -1.52 -0.93
CA PHE A 48 5.76 -2.56 -0.41
C PHE A 48 6.50 -3.78 0.14
N ASN A 49 7.74 -4.04 -0.29
CA ASN A 49 8.59 -5.10 0.28
C ASN A 49 9.20 -4.70 1.62
N ALA A 50 9.40 -3.40 1.85
CA ALA A 50 9.84 -2.85 3.13
C ALA A 50 8.67 -2.73 4.12
N LEU A 51 7.48 -2.38 3.64
CA LEU A 51 6.22 -2.40 4.41
C LEU A 51 5.68 -3.81 4.58
N ARG A 52 6.49 -4.76 5.07
CA ARG A 52 6.03 -6.14 5.37
C ARG A 52 5.66 -6.29 6.85
N PRO A 53 4.87 -7.30 7.23
CA PRO A 53 4.43 -7.49 8.62
C PRO A 53 5.56 -7.48 9.65
N GLU A 54 6.71 -8.06 9.32
CA GLU A 54 7.87 -8.14 10.23
C GLU A 54 8.51 -6.77 10.49
N MET A 55 8.35 -5.84 9.54
CA MET A 55 8.96 -4.51 9.59
C MET A 55 7.98 -3.43 10.06
N VAL A 56 6.68 -3.71 10.08
CA VAL A 56 5.66 -2.69 10.37
C VAL A 56 5.80 -2.10 11.77
N ILE A 57 6.16 -2.92 12.76
CA ILE A 57 6.39 -2.45 14.14
C ILE A 57 7.58 -1.49 14.18
N GLY A 58 8.68 -1.83 13.51
CA GLY A 58 9.86 -0.97 13.41
C GLY A 58 9.58 0.32 12.63
N PHE A 59 8.80 0.24 11.56
CA PHE A 59 8.29 1.41 10.82
C PHE A 59 7.51 2.34 11.73
N MET A 60 6.52 1.81 12.47
CA MET A 60 5.71 2.61 13.39
C MET A 60 6.55 3.23 14.50
N ALA A 61 7.41 2.45 15.17
CA ALA A 61 8.28 2.94 16.24
C ALA A 61 9.23 4.05 15.75
N GLN A 62 9.77 3.93 14.54
CA GLN A 62 10.71 4.89 13.98
C GLN A 62 10.01 6.14 13.43
N CYS A 63 8.87 5.98 12.75
CA CYS A 63 8.30 7.01 11.88
C CYS A 63 7.05 7.68 12.45
N ALA A 64 6.31 7.04 13.36
CA ALA A 64 5.16 7.66 14.02
C ALA A 64 5.49 8.95 14.79
N PRO A 65 6.62 9.07 15.52
CA PRO A 65 6.96 10.33 16.19
C PRO A 65 7.49 11.42 15.25
N ARG A 66 7.74 11.10 13.97
CA ARG A 66 8.36 12.02 12.99
C ARG A 66 7.31 12.83 12.21
N GLY A 67 6.45 13.54 12.93
CA GLY A 67 5.43 14.42 12.33
C GLY A 67 4.43 13.67 11.44
N PRO A 68 4.03 14.20 10.27
CA PRO A 68 2.97 13.62 9.44
C PRO A 68 3.42 12.40 8.62
N THR A 69 4.62 11.88 8.87
CA THR A 69 5.31 10.90 8.03
C THR A 69 4.48 9.65 7.76
N VAL A 70 3.97 8.98 8.81
CA VAL A 70 3.22 7.72 8.66
C VAL A 70 1.96 7.93 7.84
N GLY A 71 1.15 8.95 8.18
CA GLY A 71 -0.08 9.25 7.47
C GLY A 71 0.15 9.60 6.00
N GLN A 72 1.15 10.44 5.69
CA GLN A 72 1.47 10.80 4.31
C GLN A 72 2.01 9.61 3.49
N MET A 73 2.81 8.75 4.12
CA MET A 73 3.28 7.52 3.46
C MET A 73 2.12 6.55 3.21
N TRP A 74 1.17 6.46 4.15
CA TRP A 74 -0.06 5.68 3.97
C TRP A 74 -0.90 6.19 2.81
N ASP A 75 -1.12 7.51 2.72
CA ASP A 75 -1.83 8.16 1.61
C ASP A 75 -1.21 7.81 0.25
N CYS A 76 0.13 7.81 0.17
CA CYS A 76 0.85 7.41 -1.04
C CYS A 76 0.69 5.93 -1.39
N ALA A 77 0.69 5.04 -0.38
CA ALA A 77 0.52 3.61 -0.60
C ALA A 77 -0.90 3.27 -1.04
N SER A 78 -1.90 3.91 -0.46
CA SER A 78 -3.31 3.63 -0.74
C SER A 78 -3.89 4.44 -1.90
N SER A 79 -3.16 5.43 -2.41
CA SER A 79 -3.68 6.44 -3.37
C SER A 79 -4.95 7.15 -2.89
N ARG A 80 -5.23 7.16 -1.58
CA ARG A 80 -6.50 7.62 -0.99
C ARG A 80 -7.76 7.02 -1.65
N PHE A 81 -7.66 5.77 -2.08
CA PHE A 81 -8.79 5.03 -2.65
C PHE A 81 -9.55 4.22 -1.57
N ASP A 82 -10.82 3.91 -1.81
CA ASP A 82 -11.56 3.02 -0.92
C ASP A 82 -11.24 1.54 -1.21
N HIS A 83 -10.40 0.95 -0.38
CA HIS A 83 -9.97 -0.45 -0.51
C HIS A 83 -10.87 -1.43 0.22
N ARG A 84 -11.95 -0.99 0.90
CA ARG A 84 -12.84 -1.90 1.65
C ARG A 84 -13.36 -3.08 0.81
N PRO A 85 -13.73 -2.93 -0.48
CA PRO A 85 -14.12 -4.08 -1.31
C PRO A 85 -13.01 -5.14 -1.42
N CYS A 86 -11.77 -4.73 -1.70
CA CYS A 86 -10.63 -5.64 -1.74
C CYS A 86 -10.32 -6.24 -0.37
N CYS A 87 -10.32 -5.43 0.69
CA CYS A 87 -10.03 -5.91 2.03
C CYS A 87 -11.02 -6.97 2.53
N ARG A 88 -12.32 -6.82 2.22
CA ARG A 88 -13.32 -7.86 2.52
C ARG A 88 -13.03 -9.15 1.76
N GLN A 89 -12.61 -9.07 0.49
CA GLN A 89 -12.21 -10.24 -0.29
C GLN A 89 -10.95 -10.92 0.27
N GLN A 90 -10.01 -10.14 0.80
CA GLN A 90 -8.82 -10.63 1.51
C GLN A 90 -9.13 -11.13 2.95
N ALA A 91 -10.40 -11.16 3.35
CA ALA A 91 -10.86 -11.54 4.69
C ALA A 91 -10.18 -10.72 5.81
N VAL A 92 -10.05 -9.40 5.61
CA VAL A 92 -9.75 -8.46 6.69
C VAL A 92 -10.98 -8.36 7.59
N ILE A 93 -10.78 -8.54 8.90
CA ILE A 93 -11.88 -8.47 9.88
C ILE A 93 -12.51 -7.07 9.92
N ASP A 94 -13.81 -7.00 10.20
CA ASP A 94 -14.59 -5.76 10.13
C ASP A 94 -14.00 -4.61 10.94
N GLN A 95 -13.51 -4.89 12.15
CA GLN A 95 -12.86 -3.91 13.02
C GLN A 95 -11.65 -3.23 12.36
N CYS A 96 -10.98 -3.91 11.43
CA CYS A 96 -9.79 -3.41 10.73
C CYS A 96 -10.11 -2.78 9.37
N LEU A 97 -11.35 -2.84 8.88
CA LEU A 97 -11.74 -2.23 7.60
C LEU A 97 -11.60 -0.70 7.59
N VAL A 98 -11.55 -0.07 8.77
CA VAL A 98 -11.25 1.36 8.90
C VAL A 98 -9.88 1.73 8.32
N TYR A 99 -8.92 0.80 8.27
CA TYR A 99 -7.61 1.02 7.65
C TYR A 99 -7.62 0.83 6.13
N CYS A 100 -8.70 0.27 5.58
CA CYS A 100 -8.90 0.11 4.15
C CYS A 100 -9.70 1.26 3.54
N GLU A 101 -10.51 1.94 4.35
CA GLU A 101 -11.14 3.21 3.99
C GLU A 101 -10.06 4.29 4.06
N THR A 102 -9.52 4.71 2.92
CA THR A 102 -8.41 5.69 2.91
C THR A 102 -8.76 6.98 2.19
N THR A 103 -10.03 7.19 1.82
CA THR A 103 -10.45 8.42 1.13
C THR A 103 -10.23 9.67 2.00
N ASN A 104 -10.24 9.49 3.32
CA ASN A 104 -10.02 10.54 4.31
C ASN A 104 -8.66 10.42 5.05
N GLY A 105 -7.73 9.64 4.50
CA GLY A 105 -6.47 9.30 5.17
C GLY A 105 -6.63 8.21 6.23
N VAL A 106 -5.55 7.92 6.96
CA VAL A 106 -5.52 6.83 7.95
C VAL A 106 -5.91 7.32 9.35
N PRO A 107 -6.61 6.51 10.16
CA PRO A 107 -6.85 6.84 11.56
C PRO A 107 -5.55 7.12 12.33
N THR A 108 -5.55 8.18 13.15
CA THR A 108 -4.41 8.60 13.98
C THR A 108 -4.26 7.81 15.28
N ASP A 109 -5.24 6.98 15.62
CA ASP A 109 -5.20 6.13 16.81
C ASP A 109 -4.34 4.88 16.54
N TYR A 110 -3.04 5.06 16.74
CA TYR A 110 -2.03 4.03 16.49
C TYR A 110 -2.14 2.82 17.43
N LEU A 111 -2.78 2.95 18.60
CA LEU A 111 -2.94 1.83 19.54
C LEU A 111 -3.88 0.76 18.99
N LYS A 112 -4.89 1.16 18.20
CA LYS A 112 -5.77 0.25 17.47
C LYS A 112 -5.06 -0.53 16.36
N TYR A 113 -3.86 -0.10 15.94
CA TYR A 113 -3.06 -0.87 14.97
C TYR A 113 -2.64 -2.21 15.55
N ILE A 114 -2.39 -2.32 16.86
CA ILE A 114 -1.86 -3.56 17.46
C ILE A 114 -2.76 -4.76 17.13
N VAL A 115 -4.08 -4.59 17.26
CA VAL A 115 -5.06 -5.64 16.94
C VAL A 115 -5.11 -5.91 15.43
N CYS A 116 -4.89 -4.89 14.61
CA CYS A 116 -4.93 -4.98 13.16
C CYS A 116 -3.58 -5.30 12.49
N LEU A 117 -2.49 -5.42 13.24
CA LEU A 117 -1.16 -5.76 12.69
C LEU A 117 -1.19 -7.10 11.96
N GLY A 118 -1.94 -8.08 12.49
CA GLY A 118 -2.12 -9.37 11.84
C GLY A 118 -2.88 -9.30 10.50
N GLN A 119 -3.60 -8.20 10.23
CA GLN A 119 -4.29 -7.97 8.95
C GLN A 119 -3.46 -7.13 7.98
N PHE A 120 -2.31 -6.61 8.41
CA PHE A 120 -1.53 -5.64 7.63
C PHE A 120 -1.13 -6.16 6.25
N ASP A 121 -0.75 -7.43 6.13
CA ASP A 121 -0.34 -8.00 4.84
C ASP A 121 -1.47 -8.03 3.80
N LYS A 122 -2.69 -8.33 4.26
CA LYS A 122 -3.91 -8.33 3.42
C LYS A 122 -4.23 -6.93 2.92
N ILE A 123 -4.17 -5.94 3.81
CA ILE A 123 -4.40 -4.53 3.49
C ILE A 123 -3.35 -4.04 2.49
N ARG A 124 -2.07 -4.32 2.78
CA ARG A 124 -0.93 -4.02 1.90
C ARG A 124 -1.10 -4.60 0.50
N THR A 125 -1.60 -5.84 0.41
CA THR A 125 -1.83 -6.52 -0.87
C THR A 125 -2.83 -5.74 -1.72
N CYS A 126 -3.92 -5.26 -1.13
CA CYS A 126 -4.89 -4.42 -1.83
C CYS A 126 -4.27 -3.12 -2.37
N PHE A 127 -3.47 -2.44 -1.55
CA PHE A 127 -2.78 -1.22 -1.96
C PHE A 127 -1.82 -1.46 -3.13
N ARG A 128 -1.03 -2.53 -3.07
CA ARG A 128 -0.12 -2.92 -4.14
C ARG A 128 -0.89 -3.22 -5.42
N GLN A 129 -1.93 -4.06 -5.37
CA GLN A 129 -2.75 -4.45 -6.53
C GLN A 129 -3.40 -3.24 -7.21
N HIS A 130 -3.90 -2.29 -6.43
CA HIS A 130 -4.46 -1.06 -6.96
C HIS A 130 -3.39 -0.29 -7.75
N LEU A 131 -2.22 -0.07 -7.17
CA LEU A 131 -1.13 0.65 -7.82
C LEU A 131 -0.53 -0.09 -9.03
N GLU A 132 -0.69 -1.40 -9.18
CA GLU A 132 -0.28 -2.06 -10.43
C GLU A 132 -1.10 -1.57 -11.62
N THR A 133 -2.37 -1.22 -11.42
CA THR A 133 -3.33 -0.92 -12.50
C THR A 133 -3.78 0.54 -12.54
N HIS A 134 -3.48 1.32 -11.50
CA HIS A 134 -3.91 2.71 -11.35
C HIS A 134 -2.70 3.63 -11.17
N PRO A 135 -2.85 4.95 -11.44
CA PRO A 135 -1.83 5.92 -11.08
C PRO A 135 -1.66 6.04 -9.56
N ASN A 136 -0.54 6.63 -9.14
CA ASN A 136 -0.38 7.03 -7.73
C ASN A 136 -1.28 8.21 -7.35
N LEU A 137 -1.23 8.61 -6.07
CA LEU A 137 -1.98 9.75 -5.51
C LEU A 137 -1.90 11.05 -6.34
N TYR A 138 -0.84 11.26 -7.11
CA TYR A 138 -0.62 12.46 -7.91
C TYR A 138 -0.75 12.23 -9.42
N GLY A 139 -1.29 11.10 -9.86
CA GLY A 139 -1.52 10.82 -11.27
C GLY A 139 -0.35 10.19 -12.02
N ASP A 140 0.74 9.78 -11.35
CA ASP A 140 1.86 9.14 -12.04
C ASP A 140 1.57 7.66 -12.35
N SER A 141 1.68 7.26 -13.62
CA SER A 141 1.52 5.89 -14.13
C SER A 141 2.84 5.18 -14.44
#